data_AF-A0A534Y517-F1
#
_entry.id   AF-A0A534Y517-F1
#
_cell.length_a   1.000
_cell.length_b   1.000
_cell.length_c   1.000
_cell.angle_alpha   90.00
_cell.angle_beta   90.00
_cell.angle_gamma   90.00
#
_symmetry.space_group_name_H-M   'P 1'
#
loop_
_entity.id
_entity.type
_entity.pdbx_description
1 polymer ?
#
loop_
_entity_poly.entity_id
_entity_poly.type
_entity_poly.pdbx_seq_one_letter_code
_entity_poly.pdbx_strand_id
1 'polypeptide(L)'
;MRLTDAQQERYARHLLLLGIEGAGQERLLASSVRVRGTGRAARACALYLAVSGVGTLAVDGGDPDGELRAVSPDLRLGGDRDEVDLDIAPADPAGSGPAEAAAAGSWAALEAVRALAGRR
;
A
#
# COMPACT_ATOMS: atom_id res chain seq x y z
N MET A 1 -11.51 -11.91 -6.99
CA MET A 1 -12.83 -11.38 -6.55
C MET A 1 -13.14 -10.28 -7.52
N ARG A 2 -14.30 -10.27 -8.20
CA ARG A 2 -14.58 -9.22 -9.18
C ARG A 2 -14.73 -7.85 -8.55
N LEU A 3 -14.23 -6.82 -9.24
CA LEU A 3 -14.36 -5.42 -8.84
C LEU A 3 -15.83 -4.98 -8.87
N THR A 4 -16.28 -4.26 -7.84
CA THR A 4 -17.57 -3.57 -7.86
C THR A 4 -17.53 -2.38 -8.82
N ASP A 5 -18.68 -1.85 -9.22
CA ASP A 5 -18.73 -0.67 -10.11
C ASP A 5 -18.01 0.53 -9.49
N ALA A 6 -18.18 0.76 -8.19
CA ALA A 6 -17.48 1.83 -7.46
C ALA A 6 -15.96 1.63 -7.44
N GLN A 7 -15.49 0.37 -7.34
CA GLN A 7 -14.06 0.05 -7.41
C GLN A 7 -13.52 0.18 -8.83
N GLN A 8 -14.29 -0.20 -9.85
CA GLN A 8 -13.91 0.00 -11.26
C GLN A 8 -13.73 1.49 -11.56
N GLU A 9 -14.66 2.34 -11.11
CA GLU A 9 -14.55 3.80 -11.28
C GLU A 9 -13.34 4.37 -10.55
N ARG A 10 -13.13 3.99 -9.28
CA ARG A 10 -11.98 4.47 -8.49
C ARG A 10 -10.64 4.07 -9.11
N TYR A 11 -10.51 2.82 -9.55
CA TYR A 11 -9.26 2.26 -10.08
C TYR A 11 -9.16 2.32 -11.60
N ALA A 12 -10.03 3.07 -12.28
CA ALA A 12 -10.11 3.11 -13.74
C ALA A 12 -8.76 3.33 -14.43
N ARG A 13 -7.88 4.17 -13.85
CA ARG A 13 -6.53 4.39 -14.39
C ARG A 13 -5.61 3.19 -14.23
N HIS A 14 -5.70 2.43 -13.14
CA HIS A 14 -4.89 1.22 -12.92
C HIS A 14 -5.30 0.10 -13.88
N LEU A 15 -6.59 0.03 -14.23
CA LEU A 15 -7.10 -0.97 -15.17
C LEU A 15 -6.49 -0.85 -16.58
N LEU A 16 -5.96 0.33 -16.93
CA LEU A 16 -5.28 0.58 -18.19
C LEU A 16 -3.78 0.25 -18.15
N LEU A 17 -3.23 -0.02 -16.96
CA LEU A 17 -1.79 -0.27 -16.79
C LEU A 17 -1.46 -1.74 -17.05
N LEU A 18 -0.58 -1.98 -18.02
CA LEU A 18 -0.03 -3.29 -18.31
C LEU A 18 0.63 -3.90 -17.05
N GLY A 19 0.24 -5.12 -16.71
CA GLY A 19 0.75 -5.85 -15.54
C GLY A 19 -0.06 -5.63 -14.25
N ILE A 20 -0.99 -4.66 -14.22
CA ILE A 20 -2.03 -4.59 -13.20
C ILE A 20 -3.34 -5.06 -13.85
N GLU A 21 -3.93 -4.26 -14.73
CA GLU A 21 -5.21 -4.57 -15.37
C GLU A 21 -6.30 -4.94 -14.34
N GLY A 22 -7.43 -5.49 -14.78
CA GLY A 22 -8.49 -5.96 -13.86
C GLY A 22 -7.99 -7.01 -12.88
N ALA A 23 -7.33 -8.06 -13.39
CA ALA A 23 -6.90 -9.19 -12.55
C ALA A 23 -5.88 -8.78 -11.47
N GLY A 24 -4.96 -7.87 -11.78
CA GLY A 24 -4.00 -7.36 -10.80
C GLY A 24 -4.65 -6.46 -9.77
N GLN A 25 -5.62 -5.62 -10.14
CA GLN A 25 -6.37 -4.82 -9.18
C GLN A 25 -7.21 -5.71 -8.24
N GLU A 26 -7.81 -6.79 -8.76
CA GLU A 26 -8.51 -7.78 -7.94
C GLU A 26 -7.56 -8.47 -6.94
N ARG A 27 -6.32 -8.79 -7.37
CA ARG A 27 -5.28 -9.34 -6.48
C ARG A 27 -4.88 -8.34 -5.40
N LEU A 28 -4.67 -7.07 -5.75
CA LEU A 28 -4.34 -6.02 -4.78
C LEU A 28 -5.44 -5.90 -3.71
N LEU A 29 -6.71 -5.85 -4.10
CA LEU A 29 -7.83 -5.78 -3.16
C LEU A 29 -7.98 -7.04 -2.29
N ALA A 30 -7.49 -8.19 -2.76
CA ALA A 30 -7.48 -9.42 -1.98
C ALA A 30 -6.24 -9.55 -1.07
N SER A 31 -5.21 -8.73 -1.27
CA SER A 31 -3.93 -8.83 -0.55
C SER A 31 -3.97 -8.22 0.85
N SER A 32 -3.02 -8.67 1.68
CA SER A 32 -2.79 -8.19 3.03
C SER A 32 -1.31 -7.87 3.22
N VAL A 33 -1.00 -6.64 3.68
CA VAL A 33 0.38 -6.18 3.87
C VAL A 33 0.57 -5.61 5.27
N ARG A 34 1.62 -6.02 5.95
CA ARG A 34 2.11 -5.34 7.17
C ARG A 34 3.28 -4.42 6.82
N VAL A 35 3.22 -3.20 7.31
CA VAL A 35 4.29 -2.20 7.26
C VAL A 35 4.88 -2.10 8.66
N ARG A 36 6.05 -2.70 8.85
CA ARG A 36 6.84 -2.57 10.08
C ARG A 36 7.73 -1.35 9.99
N GLY A 37 7.76 -0.55 11.05
CA GLY A 37 8.53 0.68 11.10
C GLY A 37 7.64 1.90 11.35
N THR A 38 8.27 3.02 11.69
CA THR A 38 7.57 4.24 12.12
C THR A 38 8.09 5.47 11.37
N GLY A 39 7.38 6.60 11.51
CA GLY A 39 7.80 7.87 10.93
C GLY A 39 7.44 8.04 9.45
N ARG A 40 8.16 8.95 8.76
CA ARG A 40 7.77 9.45 7.43
C ARG A 40 7.80 8.39 6.34
N ALA A 41 8.79 7.49 6.36
CA ALA A 41 8.90 6.41 5.38
C ALA A 41 7.76 5.40 5.52
N ALA A 42 7.51 4.92 6.75
CA ALA A 42 6.42 3.98 7.00
C ALA A 42 5.05 4.57 6.62
N ARG A 43 4.80 5.85 6.97
CA ARG A 43 3.57 6.56 6.58
C ARG A 43 3.45 6.73 5.06
N ALA A 44 4.53 7.10 4.36
CA ALA A 44 4.53 7.20 2.91
C ALA A 44 4.26 5.84 2.25
N CYS A 45 4.88 4.77 2.75
CA CYS A 45 4.66 3.41 2.28
C CYS A 45 3.17 3.03 2.41
N ALA A 46 2.60 3.18 3.61
CA ALA A 46 1.20 2.85 3.88
C ALA A 46 0.22 3.63 2.99
N LEU A 47 0.43 4.94 2.81
CA LEU A 47 -0.41 5.77 1.95
C LEU A 47 -0.38 5.29 0.49
N TYR A 48 0.79 4.97 -0.05
CA TYR A 48 0.93 4.50 -1.42
C TYR A 48 0.30 3.11 -1.63
N LEU A 49 0.41 2.20 -0.65
CA LEU A 49 -0.27 0.92 -0.68
C LEU A 49 -1.80 1.09 -0.67
N ALA A 50 -2.32 1.98 0.18
CA ALA A 50 -3.76 2.24 0.30
C ALA A 50 -4.36 2.78 -1.00
N VAL A 51 -3.74 3.78 -1.63
CA VAL A 51 -4.23 4.36 -2.90
C VAL A 51 -4.08 3.40 -4.08
N SER A 52 -3.12 2.49 -4.00
CA SER A 52 -2.94 1.42 -4.99
C SER A 52 -4.03 0.34 -4.88
N GLY A 53 -4.82 0.36 -3.81
CA GLY A 53 -5.95 -0.54 -3.60
C GLY A 53 -5.58 -1.86 -2.94
N VAL A 54 -4.54 -1.87 -2.10
CA VAL A 54 -4.31 -2.99 -1.16
C VAL A 54 -5.52 -3.12 -0.24
N GLY A 55 -6.03 -4.35 -0.09
CA GLY A 55 -7.27 -4.60 0.65
C GLY A 55 -7.14 -4.55 2.16
N THR A 56 -5.99 -4.96 2.70
CA THR A 56 -5.74 -5.01 4.15
C THR A 56 -4.35 -4.46 4.47
N LEU A 57 -4.27 -3.50 5.41
CA LEU A 57 -3.01 -2.94 5.89
C LEU A 57 -2.91 -2.98 7.41
N ALA A 58 -1.82 -3.54 7.91
CA ALA A 58 -1.38 -3.35 9.29
C ALA A 58 -0.14 -2.43 9.30
N VAL A 59 -0.14 -1.38 10.10
CA VAL A 59 1.00 -0.46 10.20
C VAL A 59 1.46 -0.42 11.65
N ASP A 60 2.74 -0.68 11.88
CA ASP A 60 3.31 -0.63 13.22
C ASP A 60 3.47 0.83 13.68
N GLY A 61 3.18 1.10 14.96
CA GLY A 61 3.62 2.32 15.66
C GLY A 61 3.35 3.65 14.95
N GLY A 62 2.09 3.98 14.68
CA GLY A 62 1.68 5.31 14.22
C GLY A 62 0.22 5.33 13.74
N ASP A 63 -0.43 6.49 13.81
CA ASP A 63 -1.84 6.72 13.47
C ASP A 63 -2.00 7.41 12.09
N PRO A 64 -1.75 6.73 10.96
CA PRO A 64 -2.24 7.17 9.67
C PRO A 64 -3.66 6.65 9.41
N ASP A 65 -4.31 5.96 10.34
CA ASP A 65 -5.59 5.27 10.13
C ASP A 65 -6.67 6.19 9.55
N GLY A 66 -6.79 7.40 10.08
CA GLY A 66 -7.71 8.42 9.57
C GLY A 66 -7.42 8.82 8.13
N GLU A 67 -6.14 8.98 7.78
CA GLU A 67 -5.70 9.35 6.43
C GLU A 67 -5.86 8.20 5.45
N LEU A 68 -5.52 6.98 5.88
CA LEU A 68 -5.65 5.76 5.08
C LEU A 68 -7.12 5.50 4.72
N ARG A 69 -8.03 5.66 5.68
CA ARG A 69 -9.47 5.56 5.44
C ARG A 69 -9.99 6.65 4.51
N ALA A 70 -9.43 7.86 4.60
CA ALA A 70 -9.84 8.98 3.74
C ALA A 70 -9.45 8.75 2.27
N VAL A 71 -8.27 8.14 2.01
CA VAL A 71 -7.80 7.90 0.64
C VAL A 71 -8.28 6.58 0.04
N SER A 72 -8.65 5.60 0.87
CA SER A 72 -9.12 4.29 0.41
C SER A 72 -10.22 3.74 1.32
N PRO A 73 -11.50 4.04 1.06
CA PRO A 73 -12.60 3.53 1.89
C PRO A 73 -12.85 2.01 1.75
N ASP A 74 -12.23 1.33 0.79
CA ASP A 74 -12.26 -0.15 0.70
C ASP A 74 -11.23 -0.83 1.61
N LEU A 75 -10.28 -0.07 2.16
CA LEU A 75 -9.17 -0.59 2.94
C LEU A 75 -9.62 -1.06 4.33
N ARG A 76 -9.20 -2.27 4.69
CA ARG A 76 -9.29 -2.79 6.06
C ARG A 76 -7.98 -2.53 6.80
N LEU A 77 -8.07 -2.06 8.04
CA LEU A 77 -6.90 -1.82 8.89
C LEU A 77 -6.76 -2.96 9.91
N GLY A 78 -5.53 -3.37 10.16
CA GLY A 78 -5.18 -4.52 11.01
C GLY A 78 -5.25 -5.87 10.26
N GLY A 79 -5.28 -6.97 11.01
CA GLY A 79 -5.36 -8.33 10.46
C GLY A 79 -4.35 -9.29 11.09
N ASP A 80 -4.70 -10.58 11.11
CA ASP A 80 -3.90 -11.65 11.73
C ASP A 80 -2.97 -12.38 10.74
N ARG A 81 -3.15 -12.17 9.42
CA ARG A 81 -2.34 -12.81 8.37
C ARG A 81 -1.90 -11.77 7.35
N ASP A 82 -0.59 -11.55 7.28
CA ASP A 82 0.04 -10.68 6.29
C ASP A 82 0.67 -11.55 5.21
N GLU A 83 0.32 -11.30 3.95
CA GLU A 83 0.92 -11.97 2.80
C GLU A 83 2.29 -11.36 2.46
N VAL A 84 2.45 -10.06 2.72
CA VAL A 84 3.69 -9.33 2.56
C VAL A 84 3.98 -8.57 3.84
N ASP A 85 5.23 -8.59 4.24
CA ASP A 85 5.71 -8.02 5.47
C ASP A 85 6.89 -7.10 5.14
N LEU A 86 6.64 -5.80 5.16
CA LEU A 86 7.59 -4.77 4.74
C LEU A 86 8.29 -4.23 5.97
N ASP A 87 9.58 -4.55 6.11
CA ASP A 87 10.45 -3.88 7.06
C ASP A 87 10.91 -2.54 6.47
N ILE A 88 10.24 -1.47 6.89
CA ILE A 88 10.59 -0.11 6.53
C ILE A 88 11.57 0.39 7.59
N ALA A 89 12.84 0.32 7.23
CA ALA A 89 13.91 0.89 8.04
C ALA A 89 13.53 2.32 8.46
N PRO A 90 13.78 2.72 9.72
CA PRO A 90 13.64 4.11 10.11
C PRO A 90 14.52 4.92 9.16
N ALA A 91 13.90 5.75 8.34
CA ALA A 91 14.58 6.49 7.28
C ALA A 91 15.36 7.68 7.85
N ASP A 92 16.17 7.41 8.87
CA ASP A 92 17.14 8.34 9.40
C ASP A 92 18.42 7.60 9.83
N PRO A 93 19.21 7.04 8.88
CA PRO A 93 20.65 7.04 9.10
C PRO A 93 21.04 8.51 9.25
N ALA A 94 21.33 8.95 10.48
CA ALA A 94 21.56 10.34 10.87
C ALA A 94 21.93 11.28 9.70
N GLY A 95 20.96 12.06 9.19
CA GLY A 95 21.22 13.10 8.17
C GLY A 95 20.38 13.05 6.90
N SER A 96 19.52 12.05 6.69
CA SER A 96 18.63 12.02 5.51
C SER A 96 17.43 12.97 5.68
N GLY A 97 17.18 13.80 4.66
CA GLY A 97 16.15 14.83 4.72
C GLY A 97 14.71 14.27 4.70
N PRO A 98 13.69 15.06 5.11
CA PRO A 98 12.30 14.62 5.15
C PRO A 98 11.75 14.05 3.83
N ALA A 99 12.24 14.53 2.69
CA ALA A 99 11.83 14.08 1.36
C ALA A 99 12.41 12.71 1.00
N GLU A 100 13.65 12.44 1.41
CA GLU A 100 14.34 11.18 1.16
C GLU A 100 13.66 10.03 1.91
N ALA A 101 13.27 10.27 3.16
CA ALA A 101 12.47 9.33 3.93
C ALA A 101 11.15 8.97 3.25
N ALA A 102 10.42 9.96 2.75
CA ALA A 102 9.17 9.71 2.02
C ALA A 102 9.41 8.91 0.74
N ALA A 103 10.47 9.24 -0.02
CA ALA A 103 10.83 8.55 -1.27
C ALA A 103 11.16 7.07 -1.02
N ALA A 104 11.93 6.76 0.03
CA ALA A 104 12.24 5.38 0.40
C ALA A 104 10.96 4.56 0.69
N GLY A 105 10.03 5.14 1.46
CA GLY A 105 8.73 4.52 1.75
C GLY A 105 7.87 4.28 0.52
N SER A 106 7.74 5.30 -0.35
CA SER A 106 6.99 5.18 -1.60
C SER A 106 7.59 4.15 -2.56
N TRP A 107 8.92 4.03 -2.61
CA TRP A 107 9.59 3.01 -3.42
C TRP A 107 9.31 1.59 -2.92
N ALA A 108 9.38 1.36 -1.62
CA ALA A 108 9.03 0.07 -1.03
C ALA A 108 7.57 -0.32 -1.33
N ALA A 109 6.65 0.65 -1.27
CA ALA A 109 5.26 0.42 -1.65
C ALA A 109 5.09 0.05 -3.12
N LEU A 110 5.79 0.74 -4.03
CA LEU A 110 5.72 0.46 -5.48
C LEU A 110 6.17 -0.97 -5.79
N GLU A 111 7.29 -1.41 -5.22
CA GLU A 111 7.80 -2.77 -5.42
C GLU A 111 6.82 -3.82 -4.87
N ALA A 112 6.22 -3.57 -3.70
CA ALA A 112 5.19 -4.44 -3.15
C ALA A 112 3.94 -4.51 -4.05
N VAL A 113 3.46 -3.38 -4.57
CA VAL A 113 2.32 -3.33 -5.49
C VAL A 113 2.61 -4.13 -6.75
N ARG A 114 3.78 -3.97 -7.37
CA ARG A 114 4.18 -4.73 -8.55
C ARG A 114 4.23 -6.24 -8.26
N ALA A 115 4.78 -6.62 -7.11
CA ALA A 115 4.87 -8.02 -6.71
C ALA A 115 3.48 -8.65 -6.46
N LEU A 116 2.58 -7.93 -5.78
CA LEU A 116 1.21 -8.39 -5.47
C LEU A 116 0.33 -8.42 -6.72
N ALA A 117 0.37 -7.35 -7.52
CA ALA A 117 -0.40 -7.27 -8.76
C ALA A 117 0.11 -8.26 -9.80
N GLY A 118 1.39 -8.67 -9.80
CA GLY A 118 1.96 -9.55 -10.81
C GLY A 118 1.85 -11.06 -10.55
N ARG A 119 1.38 -11.52 -9.37
CA ARG A 119 1.31 -12.96 -9.06
C ARG A 119 0.40 -13.69 -10.05
N ARG A 120 0.93 -14.73 -10.72
CA ARG A 120 0.17 -15.64 -11.57
C ARG A 120 -0.32 -16.84 -10.77
#